data_AF-A0AA88AFL4-F1
#
_entry.id   AF-A0AA88AFL4-F1
#
_cell.length_a   1.000
_cell.length_b   1.000
_cell.length_c   1.000
_cell.angle_alpha   90.00
_cell.angle_beta   90.00
_cell.angle_gamma   90.00
#
_symmetry.space_group_name_H-M   'P 1'
#
loop_
_entity.id
_entity.type
_entity.pdbx_description
1 polymer ?
#
loop_
_entity_poly.entity_id
_entity_poly.type
_entity_poly.pdbx_seq_one_letter_code
_entity_poly.pdbx_strand_id
1 'polypeptide(L)'
;MKLDSAGLMQQSICYDKNRSWTVSVSWGYAVQIFRGIFSVRDMEKPGRTFVNWYPKADHTAFAFNTRLFSRNRCEKPFVYYLSKAVYDSNMNRTVTEYVLNRESNTECKLKMADPSRIQRVEVYKRPDPHIWDKAPRRNCCRLLATEKEGIVSIDVGVCNEGEVVELR
;
A
#
# COMPACT_ATOMS: atom_id res chain seq x y z
N MET A 1 -10.77 12.03 -7.10
CA MET A 1 -11.53 11.42 -6.00
C MET A 1 -12.11 12.53 -5.13
N LYS A 2 -13.43 12.56 -4.90
CA LYS A 2 -14.08 13.60 -4.07
C LYS A 2 -14.16 13.23 -2.58
N LEU A 3 -14.02 11.96 -2.26
CA LEU A 3 -14.10 11.42 -0.90
C LEU A 3 -12.71 11.48 -0.25
N ASP A 4 -12.59 12.12 0.92
CA ASP A 4 -11.35 12.23 1.69
C ASP A 4 -10.13 12.68 0.85
N SER A 5 -10.27 13.84 0.18
CA SER A 5 -9.24 14.40 -0.69
C SER A 5 -7.95 14.78 0.05
N ALA A 6 -8.06 15.14 1.33
CA ALA A 6 -6.92 15.55 2.15
C ALA A 6 -5.86 14.44 2.28
N GLY A 7 -6.28 13.17 2.27
CA GLY A 7 -5.38 12.04 2.36
C GLY A 7 -4.95 11.43 1.02
N LEU A 8 -5.31 12.03 -0.12
CA LEU A 8 -5.04 11.47 -1.44
C LEU A 8 -3.53 11.25 -1.66
N MET A 9 -3.16 10.10 -2.23
CA MET A 9 -1.77 9.68 -2.48
C MET A 9 -0.90 9.52 -1.23
N GLN A 10 -1.46 9.64 -0.02
CA GLN A 10 -0.73 9.32 1.19
C GLN A 10 -0.48 7.80 1.24
N GLN A 11 0.77 7.43 1.52
CA GLN A 11 1.19 6.04 1.64
C GLN A 11 1.09 5.58 3.10
N SER A 12 0.44 4.45 3.34
CA SER A 12 0.39 3.76 4.64
C SER A 12 0.91 2.33 4.48
N ILE A 13 1.75 1.88 5.41
CA ILE A 13 2.45 0.59 5.31
C ILE A 13 2.04 -0.29 6.50
N CYS A 14 1.79 -1.57 6.23
CA CYS A 14 1.41 -2.56 7.22
C CYS A 14 1.96 -3.94 6.84
N TYR A 15 2.00 -4.83 7.83
CA TYR A 15 2.63 -6.14 7.69
C TYR A 15 1.65 -7.25 8.04
N ASP A 16 1.65 -8.30 7.22
CA ASP A 16 1.04 -9.58 7.56
C ASP A 16 2.13 -10.53 8.04
N LYS A 17 2.19 -10.79 9.35
CA LYS A 17 3.21 -11.69 9.92
C LYS A 17 2.98 -13.14 9.51
N ASN A 18 1.73 -13.59 9.46
CA ASN A 18 1.39 -14.98 9.17
C ASN A 18 1.74 -15.36 7.74
N ARG A 19 1.49 -14.45 6.79
CA ARG A 19 1.78 -14.66 5.37
C ARG A 19 3.14 -14.09 4.95
N SER A 20 3.84 -13.40 5.86
CA SER A 20 5.09 -12.69 5.61
C SER A 20 4.95 -11.72 4.42
N TRP A 21 3.92 -10.87 4.45
CA TRP A 21 3.66 -9.88 3.41
C TRP A 21 3.89 -8.45 3.91
N THR A 22 4.35 -7.60 3.01
CA THR A 22 4.34 -6.16 3.20
C THR A 22 3.25 -5.56 2.33
N VAL A 23 2.36 -4.79 2.94
CA VAL A 23 1.25 -4.13 2.25
C VAL A 23 1.49 -2.63 2.28
N SER A 24 1.45 -2.01 1.10
CA SER A 24 1.56 -0.57 0.92
C SER A 24 0.27 -0.05 0.31
N VAL A 25 -0.42 0.81 1.03
CA VAL A 25 -1.69 1.43 0.64
C VAL A 25 -1.43 2.86 0.22
N SER A 26 -1.62 3.17 -1.06
CA SER A 26 -1.61 4.53 -1.59
C SER A 26 -3.05 5.01 -1.76
N TRP A 27 -3.54 5.78 -0.79
CA TRP A 27 -4.95 6.15 -0.70
C TRP A 27 -5.47 6.83 -1.98
N GLY A 28 -6.54 6.27 -2.54
CA GLY A 28 -7.19 6.80 -3.74
C GLY A 28 -6.47 6.49 -5.06
N TYR A 29 -5.47 5.60 -5.05
CA TYR A 29 -4.78 5.17 -6.26
C TYR A 29 -4.62 3.65 -6.34
N ALA A 30 -3.78 3.06 -5.49
CA ALA A 30 -3.41 1.65 -5.58
C ALA A 30 -3.02 1.05 -4.23
N VAL A 31 -3.22 -0.26 -4.09
CA VAL A 31 -2.65 -1.08 -3.03
C VAL A 31 -1.61 -2.03 -3.64
N GLN A 32 -0.47 -2.18 -2.96
CA GLN A 32 0.60 -3.07 -3.38
C GLN A 32 0.87 -4.09 -2.29
N ILE A 33 0.79 -5.38 -2.63
CA ILE A 33 1.14 -6.48 -1.72
C ILE A 33 2.45 -7.11 -2.21
N PHE A 34 3.48 -7.02 -1.39
CA PHE A 34 4.80 -7.60 -1.64
C PHE A 34 4.91 -8.94 -0.92
N ARG A 35 5.51 -9.93 -1.60
CA ARG A 35 5.94 -11.17 -0.95
C ARG A 35 7.21 -10.86 -0.16
N GLY A 36 7.20 -11.19 1.12
CA GLY A 36 8.31 -10.90 2.02
C GLY A 36 8.12 -9.60 2.80
N ILE A 37 9.05 -9.42 3.71
CA ILE A 37 9.05 -8.37 4.70
C ILE A 37 10.09 -7.32 4.32
N PHE A 38 9.64 -6.10 4.03
CA PHE A 38 10.50 -4.97 3.66
C PHE A 38 10.50 -3.91 4.75
N SER A 39 11.66 -3.28 4.97
CA SER A 39 11.75 -2.17 5.92
C SER A 39 10.89 -0.99 5.47
N VAL A 40 10.30 -0.27 6.42
CA VAL A 40 9.51 0.94 6.12
C VAL A 40 10.34 1.96 5.35
N ARG A 41 11.62 2.13 5.72
CA ARG A 41 12.54 3.03 5.03
C ARG A 41 12.72 2.67 3.56
N ASP A 42 12.74 1.38 3.23
CA ASP A 42 12.80 0.94 1.84
C ASP A 42 11.48 1.10 1.11
N MET A 43 10.36 0.89 1.80
CA MET A 43 9.02 1.07 1.24
C MET A 43 8.65 2.54 1.00
N GLU A 44 9.19 3.46 1.78
CA GLU A 44 9.05 4.91 1.59
C GLU A 44 9.91 5.45 0.44
N LYS A 45 11.02 4.78 0.12
CA LYS A 45 11.83 5.12 -1.05
C LYS A 45 11.14 4.59 -2.30
N PRO A 46 10.72 5.46 -3.24
CA PRO A 46 10.08 5.00 -4.46
C PRO A 46 11.04 4.13 -5.28
N GLY A 47 10.51 2.99 -5.76
CA GLY A 47 11.22 2.14 -6.71
C GLY A 47 11.35 2.81 -8.07
N ARG A 48 12.48 2.62 -8.75
CA ARG A 48 12.75 3.14 -10.10
C ARG A 48 11.86 2.48 -11.17
N THR A 49 10.58 2.80 -11.19
CA THR A 49 9.60 2.41 -12.22
C THR A 49 9.30 3.52 -13.23
N PHE A 50 9.89 4.70 -13.02
CA PHE A 50 9.76 5.89 -13.84
C PHE A 50 11.14 6.25 -14.42
N VAL A 51 11.11 6.90 -15.58
CA VAL A 51 12.31 7.35 -16.29
C VAL A 51 12.49 8.84 -16.04
N ASN A 52 13.72 9.29 -15.89
CA ASN A 52 14.04 10.71 -15.82
C ASN A 52 13.96 11.34 -17.22
N TRP A 53 13.77 12.66 -17.28
CA TRP A 53 13.81 13.39 -18.55
C TRP A 53 15.25 13.54 -19.08
N TYR A 54 16.25 13.40 -18.21
CA TYR A 54 17.65 13.57 -18.56
C TYR A 54 18.21 12.29 -19.21
N PRO A 55 19.01 12.38 -20.30
CA PRO A 55 19.43 11.20 -21.09
C PRO A 55 20.25 10.15 -20.32
N LYS A 56 20.86 10.53 -19.19
CA LYS A 56 21.68 9.63 -18.37
C LYS A 56 20.84 8.98 -17.26
N ALA A 57 20.88 7.65 -17.18
CA ALA A 57 20.17 6.84 -16.20
C ALA A 57 20.82 6.82 -14.78
N ASP A 58 21.57 7.87 -14.44
CA ASP A 58 22.33 7.93 -13.19
C ASP A 58 21.43 8.12 -11.96
N HIS A 59 21.89 7.64 -10.81
CA HIS A 59 21.15 7.68 -9.53
C HIS A 59 20.94 9.10 -8.99
N THR A 60 21.78 10.03 -9.42
CA THR A 60 21.77 11.45 -9.06
C THR A 60 20.78 12.28 -9.89
N ALA A 61 20.15 11.68 -10.90
CA ALA A 61 19.31 12.42 -11.84
C ALA A 61 17.86 12.65 -11.37
N PHE A 62 17.53 12.24 -10.14
CA PHE A 62 16.23 12.50 -9.50
C PHE A 62 16.40 13.48 -8.35
N ALA A 63 15.41 14.36 -8.14
CA ALA A 63 15.40 15.31 -7.02
C ALA A 63 15.14 14.65 -5.65
N PHE A 64 14.99 13.33 -5.62
CA PHE A 64 14.70 12.54 -4.43
C PHE A 64 15.38 11.18 -4.50
N ASN A 65 15.58 10.57 -3.34
CA ASN A 65 16.19 9.25 -3.23
C ASN A 65 15.27 8.19 -3.84
N THR A 66 15.82 7.40 -4.76
CA THR A 66 15.11 6.28 -5.39
C THR A 66 15.79 4.98 -5.00
N ARG A 67 15.02 3.89 -4.90
CA ARG A 67 15.58 2.54 -4.74
C ARG A 67 15.60 1.81 -6.07
N LEU A 68 16.59 0.93 -6.24
CA LEU A 68 16.62 0.02 -7.37
C LEU A 68 15.35 -0.81 -7.37
N PHE A 69 14.71 -0.89 -8.54
CA PHE A 69 13.60 -1.80 -8.73
C PHE A 69 14.16 -3.20 -8.94
N SER A 70 13.73 -4.15 -8.11
CA SER A 70 14.26 -5.50 -8.16
C SER A 70 13.92 -6.18 -9.48
N ARG A 71 14.93 -6.82 -10.09
CA ARG A 71 14.72 -7.71 -11.24
C ARG A 71 14.18 -9.07 -10.80
N ASN A 72 14.20 -9.37 -9.50
CA ASN A 72 13.68 -10.61 -8.97
C ASN A 72 12.15 -10.64 -9.13
N ARG A 73 11.66 -11.65 -9.85
CA ARG A 73 10.21 -11.84 -10.10
C ARG A 73 9.42 -12.02 -8.80
N CYS A 74 10.04 -12.58 -7.76
CA CYS A 74 9.41 -12.79 -6.46
C CYS A 74 9.21 -11.51 -5.65
N GLU A 75 10.05 -10.49 -5.87
CA GLU A 75 9.98 -9.20 -5.18
C GLU A 75 9.06 -8.19 -5.89
N LYS A 76 8.51 -8.56 -7.05
CA LYS A 76 7.49 -7.76 -7.72
C LYS A 76 6.20 -7.78 -6.89
N PRO A 77 5.60 -6.61 -6.61
CA PRO A 77 4.34 -6.55 -5.89
C PRO A 77 3.16 -6.96 -6.78
N PHE A 78 2.13 -7.49 -6.14
CA PHE A 78 0.79 -7.53 -6.70
C PHE A 78 0.17 -6.15 -6.55
N VAL A 79 -0.24 -5.56 -7.66
CA VAL A 79 -0.81 -4.21 -7.69
C VAL A 79 -2.31 -4.31 -7.86
N TYR A 80 -3.04 -3.63 -6.97
CA TYR A 80 -4.49 -3.54 -6.99
C TYR A 80 -4.88 -2.08 -7.23
N TYR A 81 -5.63 -1.81 -8.29
CA TYR A 81 -6.02 -0.44 -8.62
C TYR A 81 -7.41 -0.12 -8.09
N LEU A 82 -7.60 1.14 -7.71
CA LEU A 82 -8.89 1.64 -7.23
C LEU A 82 -9.98 1.38 -8.28
N SER A 83 -11.02 0.66 -7.88
CA SER A 83 -12.19 0.36 -8.71
C SER A 83 -13.42 1.13 -8.23
N LYS A 84 -13.66 1.16 -6.93
CA LYS A 84 -14.84 1.80 -6.33
C LYS A 84 -14.47 2.56 -5.07
N ALA A 85 -15.16 3.67 -4.83
CA ALA A 85 -15.05 4.44 -3.60
C ALA A 85 -16.46 4.87 -3.16
N VAL A 86 -16.83 4.57 -1.92
CA VAL A 86 -18.14 4.88 -1.34
C VAL A 86 -17.94 5.46 0.05
N TYR A 87 -18.74 6.45 0.40
CA TYR A 87 -18.84 6.92 1.77
C TYR A 87 -19.97 6.18 2.47
N ASP A 88 -19.62 5.44 3.53
CA ASP A 88 -20.57 4.77 4.39
C ASP A 88 -20.99 5.72 5.51
N SER A 89 -22.22 6.23 5.42
CA SER A 89 -22.79 7.14 6.41
C SER A 89 -23.06 6.48 7.76
N ASN A 90 -23.29 5.16 7.79
CA ASN A 90 -23.58 4.44 9.03
C ASN A 90 -22.31 4.27 9.86
N MET A 91 -21.19 4.00 9.20
CA MET A 91 -19.90 3.81 9.86
C MET A 91 -19.07 5.10 9.98
N ASN A 92 -19.51 6.18 9.34
CA ASN A 92 -18.77 7.44 9.20
C ASN A 92 -17.35 7.20 8.63
N ARG A 93 -17.28 6.40 7.57
CA ARG A 93 -16.02 5.95 6.96
C ARG A 93 -16.14 5.93 5.44
N THR A 94 -15.04 6.27 4.76
CA THR A 94 -14.87 6.01 3.33
C THR A 94 -14.36 4.59 3.14
N VAL A 95 -15.05 3.83 2.31
CA VAL A 95 -14.67 2.48 1.89
C VAL A 95 -14.20 2.56 0.44
N THR A 96 -12.98 2.12 0.19
CA THR A 96 -12.40 2.03 -1.15
C THR A 96 -12.09 0.59 -1.49
N GLU A 97 -12.42 0.20 -2.71
CA GLU A 97 -12.22 -1.14 -3.23
C GLU A 97 -11.17 -1.10 -4.34
N TYR A 98 -10.20 -2.01 -4.25
CA TYR A 98 -9.11 -2.15 -5.20
C TYR A 98 -9.13 -3.55 -5.81
N VAL A 99 -8.98 -3.64 -7.14
CA VAL A 99 -9.04 -4.89 -7.90
C VAL A 99 -7.67 -5.25 -8.45
N LEU A 100 -7.32 -6.53 -8.40
CA LEU A 100 -6.03 -7.05 -8.84
C LEU A 100 -5.74 -6.72 -10.32
N ASN A 101 -4.59 -6.11 -10.59
CA ASN A 101 -4.04 -6.04 -11.94
C ASN A 101 -3.36 -7.37 -12.31
N ARG A 102 -3.96 -8.10 -13.25
CA ARG A 102 -3.52 -9.45 -13.65
C ARG A 102 -2.15 -9.47 -14.33
N GLU A 103 -1.68 -8.34 -14.88
CA GLU A 103 -0.34 -8.24 -15.47
C GLU A 103 0.80 -8.43 -14.45
N SER A 104 0.51 -8.24 -13.16
CA SER A 104 1.51 -8.36 -12.09
C SER A 104 1.79 -9.80 -11.63
N ASN A 105 1.04 -10.80 -12.13
CA ASN A 105 1.17 -12.18 -11.67
C ASN A 105 2.35 -12.89 -12.32
N THR A 106 3.54 -12.72 -11.74
CA THR A 106 4.72 -13.46 -12.16
C THR A 106 4.93 -14.66 -11.26
N GLU A 107 5.10 -15.85 -11.84
CA GLU A 107 5.43 -17.06 -11.10
C GLU A 107 6.74 -16.88 -10.32
N CYS A 108 6.67 -17.20 -9.02
CA CYS A 108 7.78 -17.16 -8.10
C CYS A 108 8.08 -18.58 -7.62
N LYS A 109 9.33 -19.03 -7.74
CA LYS A 109 9.76 -20.37 -7.31
C LYS A 109 10.05 -20.49 -5.81
N LEU A 110 10.10 -19.37 -5.08
CA LEU A 110 10.30 -19.37 -3.64
C LEU A 110 9.03 -19.84 -2.94
N LYS A 111 9.17 -20.67 -1.90
CA LYS A 111 8.07 -21.12 -1.04
C LYS A 111 7.63 -19.98 -0.12
N MET A 112 6.89 -19.01 -0.66
CA MET A 112 6.27 -17.91 0.06
C MET A 112 4.76 -17.95 -0.13
N ALA A 113 4.00 -17.44 0.84
CA ALA A 113 2.55 -17.32 0.69
C ALA A 113 2.24 -16.45 -0.54
N ASP A 114 1.40 -16.95 -1.43
CA ASP A 114 1.14 -16.31 -2.71
C ASP A 114 -0.11 -15.41 -2.65
N PRO A 115 0.03 -14.08 -2.86
CA PRO A 115 -1.10 -13.15 -2.91
C PRO A 115 -2.00 -13.33 -4.14
N SER A 116 -1.65 -14.19 -5.11
CA SER A 116 -2.41 -14.38 -6.35
C SER A 116 -3.88 -14.76 -6.15
N ARG A 117 -4.23 -15.38 -5.01
CA ARG A 117 -5.61 -15.71 -4.64
C ARG A 117 -6.43 -14.50 -4.21
N ILE A 118 -5.77 -13.42 -3.80
CA ILE A 118 -6.44 -12.18 -3.39
C ILE A 118 -6.82 -11.42 -4.65
N GLN A 119 -8.12 -11.29 -4.90
CA GLN A 119 -8.65 -10.60 -6.07
C GLN A 119 -9.03 -9.15 -5.75
N ARG A 120 -9.43 -8.88 -4.51
CA ARG A 120 -9.91 -7.57 -4.06
C ARG A 120 -9.31 -7.19 -2.73
N VAL A 121 -9.05 -5.90 -2.57
CA VAL A 121 -8.67 -5.29 -1.30
C VAL A 121 -9.68 -4.21 -0.96
N GLU A 122 -10.20 -4.25 0.27
CA GLU A 122 -11.11 -3.24 0.80
C GLU A 122 -10.36 -2.41 1.84
N VAL A 123 -10.30 -1.10 1.64
CA VAL A 123 -9.63 -0.18 2.57
C VAL A 123 -10.67 0.77 3.18
N TYR A 124 -10.73 0.76 4.50
CA TYR A 124 -11.59 1.58 5.33
C TYR A 124 -10.80 2.73 5.91
N LYS A 125 -11.32 3.95 5.80
CA LYS A 125 -10.67 5.14 6.37
C LYS A 125 -11.69 6.15 6.83
N ARG A 126 -11.48 6.75 8.01
CA ARG A 126 -12.26 7.92 8.44
C ARG A 126 -11.75 9.17 7.73
N PRO A 127 -12.61 9.97 7.08
CA PRO A 127 -12.19 11.24 6.50
C PRO A 127 -11.63 12.18 7.56
N ASP A 128 -10.49 12.81 7.30
CA ASP A 128 -9.92 13.85 8.17
C ASP A 128 -9.40 15.03 7.32
N PRO A 129 -10.19 16.11 7.18
CA PRO A 129 -9.77 17.30 6.44
C PRO A 129 -8.53 17.99 7.03
N HIS A 130 -8.26 17.81 8.32
CA HIS A 130 -7.20 18.49 9.06
C HIS A 130 -5.98 17.60 9.31
N ILE A 131 -5.82 16.54 8.52
CA ILE A 131 -4.71 15.60 8.66
C ILE A 131 -3.32 16.27 8.54
N TRP A 132 -3.23 17.35 7.76
CA TRP A 132 -1.97 18.10 7.55
C TRP A 132 -1.60 19.02 8.72
N ASP A 133 -2.60 19.39 9.53
CA ASP A 133 -2.46 20.28 10.68
C ASP A 133 -2.04 19.53 11.96
N LYS A 134 -2.12 18.20 11.94
CA LYS A 134 -1.83 17.31 13.07
C LYS A 134 -0.52 16.57 12.88
N ALA A 135 0.23 16.37 13.95
CA ALA A 135 1.38 15.46 13.99
C ALA A 135 0.98 14.15 14.70
N PRO A 136 1.41 12.98 14.20
CA PRO A 136 2.13 12.75 12.95
C PRO A 136 1.22 12.85 11.71
N ARG A 137 1.72 13.44 10.62
CA ARG A 137 1.01 13.61 9.33
C ARG A 137 0.89 12.31 8.52
N ARG A 138 1.05 11.14 9.15
CA ARG A 138 1.03 9.81 8.52
C ARG A 138 -0.06 8.97 9.18
N ASN A 139 -0.80 8.24 8.36
CA ASN A 139 -1.74 7.25 8.84
C ASN A 139 -1.05 5.88 8.96
N CYS A 140 -1.47 5.13 9.97
CA CYS A 140 -1.10 3.75 10.16
C CYS A 140 -2.12 2.84 9.46
N CYS A 141 -1.63 1.73 8.94
CA CYS A 141 -2.43 0.69 8.30
C CYS A 141 -2.52 -0.53 9.23
N ARG A 142 -3.68 -1.18 9.28
CA ARG A 142 -3.93 -2.41 10.04
C ARG A 142 -4.70 -3.40 9.19
N LEU A 143 -4.18 -4.62 9.10
CA LEU A 143 -4.90 -5.72 8.46
C LEU A 143 -6.03 -6.18 9.37
N LEU A 144 -7.24 -6.27 8.82
CA LEU A 144 -8.40 -6.80 9.53
C LEU A 144 -8.54 -8.29 9.23
N ALA A 145 -9.09 -9.03 10.19
CA ALA A 145 -9.49 -10.40 9.93
C ALA A 145 -10.68 -10.39 8.97
N THR A 146 -10.55 -11.09 7.83
CA THR A 146 -11.59 -11.21 6.82
C THR A 146 -11.94 -12.67 6.65
N GLU A 147 -13.22 -13.02 6.82
CA GLU A 147 -13.73 -14.40 6.61
C GLU A 147 -13.96 -14.73 5.13
N LYS A 148 -14.04 -13.70 4.28
CA LYS A 148 -14.28 -13.87 2.84
C LYS A 148 -13.01 -14.27 2.11
N GLU A 149 -13.04 -15.42 1.46
CA GLU A 149 -11.94 -15.87 0.62
C GLU A 149 -11.66 -14.87 -0.53
N GLY A 150 -10.38 -14.63 -0.80
CA GLY A 150 -9.94 -13.76 -1.89
C GLY A 150 -10.08 -12.26 -1.65
N ILE A 151 -10.50 -11.84 -0.44
CA ILE A 151 -10.61 -10.43 -0.04
C ILE A 151 -9.69 -10.15 1.16
N VAL A 152 -8.96 -9.04 1.10
CA VAL A 152 -8.21 -8.52 2.25
C VAL A 152 -8.83 -7.19 2.67
N SER A 153 -9.23 -7.09 3.93
CA SER A 153 -9.75 -5.85 4.51
C SER A 153 -8.66 -5.12 5.30
N ILE A 154 -8.57 -3.80 5.14
CA ILE A 154 -7.53 -2.96 5.70
C ILE A 154 -8.15 -1.73 6.34
N ASP A 155 -7.80 -1.43 7.59
CA ASP A 155 -8.12 -0.16 8.25
C ASP A 155 -6.94 0.81 8.13
N VAL A 156 -7.21 2.03 7.69
CA VAL A 156 -6.24 3.13 7.64
C VAL A 156 -6.76 4.27 8.50
N GLY A 157 -5.93 4.73 9.43
CA GLY A 157 -6.31 5.82 10.32
C GLY A 157 -5.14 6.37 11.12
N VAL A 158 -5.45 7.20 12.10
CA VAL A 158 -4.45 7.77 13.03
C VAL A 158 -3.71 6.62 13.73
N CYS A 159 -2.40 6.77 13.85
CA CYS A 159 -1.55 5.84 14.59
C CYS A 159 -1.88 5.88 16.08
N ASN A 160 -1.94 4.71 16.71
CA ASN A 160 -2.13 4.59 18.15
C ASN A 160 -0.83 4.97 18.89
N GLU A 161 -0.93 5.26 20.19
CA GLU A 161 0.25 5.52 21.02
C GLU A 161 1.20 4.31 21.02
N GLY A 162 2.46 4.55 20.68
CA GLY A 162 3.49 3.50 20.59
C GLY A 162 3.33 2.53 19.41
N GLU A 163 2.39 2.78 18.48
CA GLU A 163 2.28 2.03 17.24
C GLU A 163 3.44 2.40 16.33
N VAL A 164 4.45 1.53 16.32
CA VAL A 164 5.59 1.65 15.43
C VAL A 164 5.31 0.85 14.17
N VAL A 165 5.59 1.42 13.02
CA VAL A 165 5.61 0.68 11.76
C VAL A 165 6.92 -0.14 11.72
N GLU A 166 7.01 -1.16 12.56
CA GLU A 166 8.17 -2.05 12.66
C GLU A 166 7.71 -3.50 12.82
N LEU A 167 8.52 -4.42 12.31
CA LEU A 167 8.35 -5.83 12.61
C LEU A 167 8.93 -6.08 14.00
N ARG A 168 8.05 -6.09 15.00
CA ARG A 168 8.37 -6.76 16.26
C ARG A 168 8.33 -8.27 16.11
#